data_AF-A0A0K1Q2E2-F1
#
_entry.id   AF-A0A0K1Q2E2-F1
#
_cell.length_a   1.000
_cell.length_b   1.000
_cell.length_c   1.000
_cell.angle_alpha   90.00
_cell.angle_beta   90.00
_cell.angle_gamma   90.00
#
_symmetry.space_group_name_H-M   'P 1'
#
loop_
_entity.id
_entity.type
_entity.pdbx_description
1 polymer ?
#
loop_
_entity_poly.entity_id
_entity_poly.type
_entity_poly.pdbx_seq_one_letter_code
_entity_poly.pdbx_strand_id
1 'polypeptide(L)'
;MSSSPSPTPQQLKKALIASGFEVFRTLPEEVVLAERVRENLILDSGVRLGPVQEGLRVRVVLRAQRADFPSEDEALLFERVRKLAEPAVADGFLEIATSVNAVKDPADPERTLDTFYELSLARDVATVEDAVPVLKFALSLEKAVAAIAEGR
;
A
#
# COMPACT_ATOMS: atom_id res chain seq x y z
N MET A 1 17.69 -18.74 -24.95
CA MET A 1 17.39 -17.35 -24.56
C MET A 1 17.48 -17.29 -23.05
N SER A 2 18.58 -16.74 -22.52
CA SER A 2 18.79 -16.65 -21.07
C SER A 2 18.02 -15.45 -20.55
N SER A 3 16.86 -15.67 -19.96
CA SER A 3 16.15 -14.65 -19.20
C SER A 3 16.98 -14.37 -17.94
N SER A 4 17.49 -13.14 -17.78
CA SER A 4 18.14 -12.74 -16.54
C SER A 4 17.17 -12.95 -15.37
N PRO A 5 17.62 -13.50 -14.23
CA PRO A 5 16.74 -13.71 -13.08
C PRO A 5 16.21 -12.36 -12.57
N SER A 6 14.91 -12.28 -12.31
CA SER A 6 14.28 -11.11 -11.68
C SER A 6 15.00 -10.77 -10.37
N PRO A 7 15.17 -9.49 -10.03
CA PRO A 7 15.93 -9.10 -8.84
C PRO A 7 15.28 -9.61 -7.57
N THR A 8 16.09 -10.14 -6.66
CA THR A 8 15.65 -10.59 -5.35
C THR A 8 15.22 -9.39 -4.48
N PRO A 9 14.34 -9.58 -3.48
CA PRO A 9 13.96 -8.48 -2.57
C PRO A 9 15.13 -7.85 -1.81
N GLN A 10 16.21 -8.59 -1.55
CA GLN A 10 17.42 -8.00 -0.95
C GLN A 10 18.14 -7.04 -1.91
N GLN A 11 18.19 -7.38 -3.21
CA GLN A 11 18.73 -6.49 -4.23
C GLN A 11 17.84 -5.26 -4.42
N LEU A 12 16.52 -5.45 -4.46
CA LEU A 12 15.56 -4.35 -4.50
C LEU A 12 15.71 -3.42 -3.31
N LYS A 13 15.80 -3.95 -2.08
CA LYS A 13 16.04 -3.16 -0.86
C LYS A 13 17.27 -2.27 -1.01
N LYS A 14 18.39 -2.83 -1.48
CA LYS A 14 19.64 -2.09 -1.65
C LYS A 14 19.48 -0.95 -2.66
N ALA A 15 18.82 -1.20 -3.79
CA ALA A 15 18.59 -0.20 -4.82
C ALA A 15 17.61 0.91 -4.37
N LEU A 16 16.57 0.54 -3.62
CA LEU A 16 15.61 1.49 -3.04
C LEU A 16 16.27 2.43 -2.02
N ILE A 17 17.10 1.90 -1.12
CA ILE A 17 17.87 2.71 -0.17
C ILE A 17 18.80 3.67 -0.91
N ALA A 18 19.50 3.19 -1.95
CA ALA A 18 20.35 4.04 -2.78
C ALA A 18 19.57 5.14 -3.51
N SER A 19 18.27 4.93 -3.76
CA SER A 19 17.36 5.90 -4.36
C SER A 19 16.69 6.83 -3.35
N GLY A 20 17.05 6.73 -2.06
CA GLY A 20 16.55 7.58 -0.98
C GLY A 20 15.26 7.10 -0.32
N PHE A 21 14.80 5.88 -0.58
CA PHE A 21 13.65 5.32 0.11
C PHE A 21 14.02 4.71 1.45
N GLU A 22 13.07 4.76 2.37
CA GLU A 22 13.14 4.03 3.62
C GLU A 22 12.39 2.72 3.53
N VAL A 23 12.98 1.67 4.07
CA VAL A 23 12.43 0.32 4.04
C VAL A 23 11.93 -0.02 5.44
N PHE A 24 10.63 -0.28 5.54
CA PHE A 24 10.00 -0.72 6.78
C PHE A 24 10.37 -2.17 7.08
N ARG A 25 10.19 -3.06 6.10
CA ARG A 25 10.56 -4.47 6.19
C ARG A 25 10.84 -5.06 4.82
N THR A 26 11.59 -6.16 4.81
CA THR A 26 11.81 -6.98 3.62
C THR A 26 11.14 -8.33 3.84
N LEU A 27 10.25 -8.69 2.92
CA LEU A 27 9.55 -9.98 2.87
C LEU A 27 10.25 -10.91 1.86
N PRO A 28 9.91 -12.22 1.85
CA PRO A 28 10.48 -13.16 0.89
C PRO A 28 10.25 -12.78 -0.58
N GLU A 29 9.12 -12.12 -0.87
CA GLU A 29 8.68 -11.79 -2.23
C GLU A 29 8.69 -10.29 -2.54
N GLU A 30 8.86 -9.41 -1.55
CA GLU A 30 8.70 -7.97 -1.76
C GLU A 30 9.41 -7.14 -0.70
N VAL A 31 9.63 -5.87 -1.02
CA VAL A 31 10.10 -4.84 -0.09
C VAL A 31 8.94 -3.94 0.27
N VAL A 32 8.72 -3.74 1.56
CA VAL A 32 7.70 -2.83 2.08
C VAL A 32 8.36 -1.51 2.42
N LEU A 33 7.87 -0.43 1.82
CA LEU A 33 8.37 0.92 2.06
C LEU A 33 7.81 1.49 3.35
N ALA A 34 8.63 2.30 4.00
CA ALA A 34 8.26 3.02 5.19
C ALA A 34 7.55 4.32 4.87
N GLU A 35 6.62 4.70 5.74
CA GLU A 35 6.14 6.06 5.90
C GLU A 35 6.81 6.68 7.13
N ARG A 36 7.49 7.82 6.94
CA ARG A 36 8.17 8.52 8.03
C ARG A 36 7.21 9.51 8.68
N VAL A 37 6.78 9.19 9.90
CA VAL A 37 5.88 10.06 10.68
C VAL A 37 6.70 11.05 11.52
N ARG A 38 7.84 10.63 12.06
CA ARG A 38 8.79 11.46 12.83
C ARG A 38 10.23 10.95 12.62
N GLU A 39 11.23 11.71 13.09
CA GLU A 39 12.65 11.32 12.93
C GLU A 39 12.97 9.92 13.50
N ASN A 40 12.32 9.54 14.60
CA ASN A 40 12.52 8.27 15.29
C ASN A 40 11.39 7.24 15.07
N LEU A 41 10.43 7.51 14.19
CA LEU A 41 9.27 6.64 13.97
C LEU A 41 8.94 6.49 12.49
N ILE A 42 9.10 5.26 12.01
CA ILE A 42 8.66 4.81 10.69
C ILE A 42 7.56 3.75 10.84
N LEU A 43 6.59 3.77 9.93
CA LEU A 43 5.46 2.84 9.89
C LEU A 43 5.38 2.14 8.53
N ASP A 44 4.53 1.12 8.43
CA ASP A 44 4.15 0.52 7.16
C ASP A 44 3.34 1.54 6.34
N SER A 45 3.83 1.89 5.15
CA SER A 45 3.16 2.84 4.25
C SER A 45 2.03 2.23 3.42
N GLY A 46 1.88 0.90 3.46
CA GLY A 46 1.04 0.17 2.51
C GLY A 46 1.62 0.11 1.08
N VAL A 47 2.79 0.69 0.81
CA VAL A 47 3.46 0.68 -0.49
C VAL A 47 4.53 -0.40 -0.54
N ARG A 48 4.51 -1.21 -1.61
CA ARG A 48 5.38 -2.38 -1.76
C ARG A 48 5.95 -2.48 -3.17
N LEU A 49 7.14 -3.06 -3.28
CA LEU A 49 7.79 -3.38 -4.55
C LEU A 49 8.25 -4.84 -4.53
N GLY A 50 7.81 -5.63 -5.50
CA GLY A 50 8.26 -7.02 -5.69
C GLY A 50 8.54 -7.34 -7.16
N PRO A 51 9.37 -8.36 -7.45
CA PRO A 51 9.54 -8.86 -8.81
C PRO A 51 8.26 -9.53 -9.32
N VAL A 52 8.08 -9.48 -10.63
CA VAL A 52 7.09 -10.30 -11.36
C VAL A 52 7.80 -11.05 -12.48
N GLN A 53 7.05 -11.82 -13.27
CA GLN A 53 7.60 -12.58 -14.41
C GLN A 53 8.37 -11.67 -15.38
N GLU A 54 7.83 -10.49 -15.66
CA GLU A 54 8.43 -9.49 -16.54
C GLU A 54 8.49 -8.13 -15.83
N GLY A 55 9.63 -7.86 -15.18
CA GLY A 55 9.87 -6.60 -14.47
C GLY A 55 9.48 -6.64 -12.99
N LEU A 56 8.91 -5.55 -12.51
CA LEU A 56 8.58 -5.29 -11.11
C LEU A 56 7.13 -4.83 -11.00
N ARG A 57 6.54 -5.04 -9.83
CA ARG A 57 5.19 -4.57 -9.50
C ARG A 57 5.23 -3.68 -8.28
N VAL A 58 4.76 -2.45 -8.44
CA VAL A 58 4.42 -1.56 -7.35
C VAL A 58 3.02 -1.90 -6.87
N ARG A 59 2.84 -2.10 -5.57
CA ARG A 59 1.52 -2.26 -4.95
C ARG A 59 1.28 -1.16 -3.94
N VAL A 60 0.05 -0.71 -3.84
CA VAL A 60 -0.41 0.18 -2.77
C VAL A 60 -1.74 -0.31 -2.22
N VAL A 61 -1.87 -0.29 -0.90
CA VAL A 61 -3.12 -0.59 -0.20
C VAL A 61 -3.74 0.71 0.29
N LEU A 62 -4.97 0.95 -0.12
CA LEU A 62 -5.81 2.05 0.37
C LEU A 62 -6.94 1.46 1.22
N ARG A 63 -7.46 2.20 2.20
CA ARG A 63 -8.47 1.65 3.11
C ARG A 63 -9.52 2.64 3.58
N ALA A 64 -10.66 2.11 3.96
CA ALA A 64 -11.59 2.73 4.90
C ALA A 64 -11.63 1.90 6.19
N GLN A 65 -11.92 2.52 7.32
CA GLN A 65 -12.03 1.84 8.61
C GLN A 65 -13.44 2.01 9.18
N ARG A 66 -14.00 0.92 9.74
CA ARG A 66 -15.38 0.88 10.22
C ARG A 66 -15.65 1.94 11.28
N ALA A 67 -14.69 2.19 12.17
CA ALA A 67 -14.81 3.17 13.23
C ALA A 67 -15.16 4.60 12.73
N ASP A 68 -14.67 4.97 11.55
CA ASP A 68 -14.91 6.30 10.95
C ASP A 68 -16.31 6.41 10.31
N PHE A 69 -16.92 5.28 9.98
CA PHE A 69 -18.17 5.17 9.25
C PHE A 69 -19.08 4.08 9.86
N PRO A 70 -19.52 4.26 11.12
CA PRO A 70 -20.18 3.20 11.89
C PRO A 70 -21.56 2.81 11.33
N SER A 71 -22.20 3.69 10.55
CA SER A 71 -23.56 3.48 10.02
C SER A 71 -23.61 3.09 8.54
N GLU A 72 -22.47 3.12 7.84
CA GLU A 72 -22.45 2.79 6.41
C GLU A 72 -22.44 1.27 6.19
N ASP A 73 -22.92 0.79 5.06
CA ASP A 73 -22.73 -0.61 4.68
C ASP A 73 -21.34 -0.83 4.05
N GLU A 74 -20.97 -2.10 3.85
CA GLU A 74 -19.70 -2.47 3.23
C GLU A 74 -19.54 -1.93 1.80
N ALA A 75 -20.63 -1.87 1.02
CA ALA A 75 -20.56 -1.44 -0.38
C ALA A 75 -20.16 0.04 -0.46
N LEU A 76 -20.78 0.88 0.37
CA LEU A 76 -20.45 2.31 0.49
C LEU A 76 -19.01 2.54 0.94
N LEU A 77 -18.49 1.69 1.84
CA LEU A 77 -17.09 1.77 2.25
C LEU A 77 -16.15 1.50 1.08
N PHE A 78 -16.38 0.44 0.30
CA PHE A 78 -15.55 0.18 -0.88
C PHE A 78 -15.69 1.26 -1.95
N GLU A 79 -16.89 1.84 -2.15
CA GLU A 79 -17.07 2.99 -3.03
C GLU A 79 -16.21 4.19 -2.60
N ARG A 80 -16.15 4.49 -1.31
CA ARG A 80 -15.28 5.55 -0.77
C ARG A 80 -13.79 5.26 -1.02
N VAL A 81 -13.35 4.01 -0.82
CA VAL A 81 -11.96 3.64 -1.08
C VAL A 81 -11.64 3.71 -2.58
N ARG A 82 -12.57 3.32 -3.45
CA ARG A 82 -12.41 3.48 -4.91
C ARG A 82 -12.35 4.94 -5.32
N LYS A 83 -13.13 5.80 -4.69
CA LYS A 83 -13.04 7.25 -4.90
C LYS A 83 -11.68 7.80 -4.46
N LEU A 84 -11.16 7.35 -3.32
CA LEU A 84 -9.79 7.67 -2.86
C LEU A 84 -8.73 7.18 -3.86
N ALA A 85 -8.98 6.07 -4.55
CA ALA A 85 -8.08 5.47 -5.53
C ALA A 85 -8.02 6.19 -6.88
N GLU A 86 -8.95 7.11 -7.17
CA GLU A 86 -9.05 7.79 -8.48
C GLU A 86 -7.71 8.38 -8.97
N PRO A 87 -6.89 9.07 -8.14
CA PRO A 87 -5.59 9.56 -8.58
C PRO A 87 -4.63 8.44 -8.98
N ALA A 88 -4.63 7.31 -8.26
CA ALA A 88 -3.78 6.18 -8.57
C ALA A 88 -4.21 5.49 -9.87
N VAL A 89 -5.52 5.33 -10.07
CA VAL A 89 -6.08 4.78 -11.31
C VAL A 89 -5.76 5.68 -12.50
N ALA A 90 -5.86 7.00 -12.34
CA ALA A 90 -5.48 7.97 -13.38
C ALA A 90 -3.97 7.90 -13.73
N ASP A 91 -3.12 7.54 -12.77
CA ASP A 91 -1.69 7.30 -12.97
C ASP A 91 -1.38 5.87 -13.52
N GLY A 92 -2.40 5.05 -13.76
CA GLY A 92 -2.26 3.74 -14.40
C GLY A 92 -2.12 2.56 -13.44
N PHE A 93 -2.47 2.73 -12.17
CA PHE A 93 -2.70 1.59 -11.28
C PHE A 93 -4.02 0.89 -11.61
N LEU A 94 -4.04 -0.43 -11.42
CA LEU A 94 -5.23 -1.28 -11.58
C LEU A 94 -5.66 -1.84 -10.22
N GLU A 95 -6.98 -1.91 -9.99
CA GLU A 95 -7.56 -2.65 -8.87
C GLU A 95 -7.30 -4.15 -9.08
N ILE A 96 -6.59 -4.77 -8.13
CA ILE A 96 -6.24 -6.19 -8.20
C ILE A 96 -6.93 -7.03 -7.13
N ALA A 97 -7.36 -6.43 -6.02
CA ALA A 97 -8.08 -7.12 -4.96
C ALA A 97 -8.80 -6.16 -4.01
N THR A 98 -9.84 -6.67 -3.37
CA THR A 98 -10.48 -6.09 -2.19
C THR A 98 -10.37 -7.07 -1.03
N SER A 99 -10.21 -6.58 0.20
CA SER A 99 -10.22 -7.42 1.40
C SER A 99 -10.87 -6.74 2.60
N VAL A 100 -11.47 -7.53 3.48
CA VAL A 100 -12.03 -7.07 4.76
C VAL A 100 -11.17 -7.66 5.88
N ASN A 101 -10.45 -6.81 6.60
CA ASN A 101 -9.46 -7.20 7.59
C ASN A 101 -9.89 -6.74 8.99
N ALA A 102 -10.18 -7.70 9.87
CA ALA A 102 -10.49 -7.42 11.27
C ALA A 102 -9.22 -7.06 12.04
N VAL A 103 -9.21 -5.90 12.69
CA VAL A 103 -8.14 -5.48 13.59
C VAL A 103 -8.43 -6.08 14.96
N LYS A 104 -7.67 -7.10 15.34
CA LYS A 104 -7.83 -7.78 16.64
C LYS A 104 -7.06 -7.07 17.74
N ASP A 105 -7.57 -7.18 18.97
CA ASP A 105 -6.84 -6.71 20.16
C ASP A 105 -5.61 -7.62 20.37
N PRO A 106 -4.38 -7.09 20.43
CA PRO A 106 -3.18 -7.90 20.65
C PRO A 106 -3.19 -8.66 21.98
N ALA A 107 -3.95 -8.17 22.98
CA ALA A 107 -4.10 -8.82 24.28
C ALA A 107 -5.29 -9.79 24.32
N ASP A 108 -6.24 -9.70 23.37
CA ASP A 108 -7.43 -10.53 23.29
C ASP A 108 -7.85 -10.78 21.82
N PRO A 109 -7.43 -11.89 21.21
CA PRO A 109 -7.73 -12.20 19.81
C PRO A 109 -9.22 -12.35 19.46
N GLU A 110 -10.07 -12.63 20.44
CA GLU A 110 -11.52 -12.73 20.24
C GLU A 110 -12.14 -11.34 20.05
N ARG A 111 -11.53 -10.32 20.65
CA ARG A 111 -11.99 -8.93 20.55
C ARG A 111 -11.54 -8.29 19.24
N THR A 112 -12.51 -7.76 18.50
CA THR A 112 -12.26 -6.94 17.30
C THR A 112 -12.30 -5.46 17.69
N LEU A 113 -11.19 -4.75 17.48
CA LEU A 113 -11.06 -3.32 17.75
C LEU A 113 -11.62 -2.48 16.60
N ASP A 114 -11.40 -2.91 15.36
CA ASP A 114 -11.88 -2.23 14.16
C ASP A 114 -11.95 -3.22 12.98
N THR A 115 -12.48 -2.78 11.85
CA THR A 115 -12.49 -3.52 10.59
C THR A 115 -12.06 -2.62 9.45
N PHE A 116 -11.01 -3.01 8.73
CA PHE A 116 -10.52 -2.30 7.55
C PHE A 116 -11.08 -2.91 6.28
N TYR A 117 -11.50 -2.03 5.37
CA TYR A 117 -11.98 -2.36 4.03
C TYR A 117 -10.92 -1.86 3.08
N GLU A 118 -10.13 -2.78 2.56
CA GLU A 118 -8.89 -2.48 1.86
C GLU A 118 -9.03 -2.75 0.37
N LEU A 119 -8.48 -1.82 -0.41
CA LEU A 119 -8.36 -1.90 -1.84
C LEU A 119 -6.87 -2.00 -2.20
N SER A 120 -6.49 -3.10 -2.84
CA SER A 120 -5.15 -3.30 -3.35
C SER A 120 -5.07 -2.88 -4.80
N LEU A 121 -4.16 -1.96 -5.09
CA LEU A 121 -3.85 -1.47 -6.42
C LEU A 121 -2.46 -1.92 -6.83
N ALA A 122 -2.25 -2.13 -8.13
CA ALA A 122 -0.94 -2.46 -8.66
C ALA A 122 -0.63 -1.76 -9.99
N ARG A 123 0.66 -1.46 -10.19
CA ARG A 123 1.21 -0.97 -11.45
C ARG A 123 2.52 -1.69 -11.74
N ASP A 124 2.64 -2.24 -12.94
CA ASP A 124 3.85 -2.93 -13.39
C ASP A 124 4.81 -1.95 -14.04
N VAL A 125 6.11 -2.15 -13.79
CA VAL A 125 7.21 -1.32 -14.29
C VAL A 125 8.38 -2.24 -14.69
N ALA A 126 9.15 -1.83 -15.70
CA ALA A 126 10.20 -2.70 -16.23
C ALA A 126 11.42 -2.79 -15.31
N THR A 127 11.82 -1.66 -14.72
CA THR A 127 13.07 -1.53 -13.96
C THR A 127 12.88 -0.84 -12.61
N VAL A 128 13.93 -0.87 -11.77
CA VAL A 128 13.90 -0.16 -10.47
C VAL A 128 13.87 1.35 -10.72
N GLU A 129 14.58 1.82 -11.73
CA GLU A 129 14.64 3.21 -12.14
C GLU A 129 13.26 3.74 -12.53
N ASP A 130 12.49 2.94 -13.28
CA ASP A 130 11.09 3.25 -13.63
C ASP A 130 10.16 3.19 -12.40
N ALA A 131 10.49 2.34 -11.42
CA ALA A 131 9.72 2.22 -10.19
C ALA A 131 9.85 3.46 -9.29
N VAL A 132 10.99 4.16 -9.30
CA VAL A 132 11.25 5.31 -8.41
C VAL A 132 10.16 6.40 -8.50
N PRO A 133 9.80 6.96 -9.68
CA PRO A 133 8.75 7.97 -9.75
C PRO A 133 7.39 7.42 -9.31
N VAL A 134 7.06 6.17 -9.67
CA VAL A 134 5.79 5.53 -9.30
C VAL A 134 5.69 5.31 -7.79
N LEU A 135 6.78 4.91 -7.13
CA LEU A 135 6.84 4.73 -5.69
C LEU A 135 6.74 6.06 -4.94
N LYS A 136 7.38 7.13 -5.43
CA LYS A 136 7.24 8.47 -4.84
C LYS A 136 5.80 8.96 -4.92
N PHE A 137 5.17 8.79 -6.09
CA PHE A 137 3.76 9.08 -6.25
C PHE A 137 2.89 8.24 -5.30
N ALA A 138 3.07 6.91 -5.28
CA ALA A 138 2.32 6.03 -4.41
C ALA A 138 2.47 6.39 -2.92
N LEU A 139 3.67 6.77 -2.46
CA LEU A 139 3.90 7.25 -1.10
C LEU A 139 3.19 8.57 -0.80
N SER A 140 3.02 9.46 -1.79
CA SER A 140 2.33 10.73 -1.61
C SER A 140 0.80 10.64 -1.52
N LEU A 141 0.21 9.49 -1.87
CA LEU A 141 -1.24 9.27 -1.80
C LEU A 141 -1.73 9.26 -0.35
N GLU A 142 -2.92 9.78 -0.12
CA GLU A 142 -3.68 9.48 1.10
C GLU A 142 -4.01 7.99 1.13
N LYS A 143 -3.67 7.30 2.22
CA LYS A 143 -3.86 5.83 2.36
C LYS A 143 -5.16 5.44 3.01
N ALA A 144 -5.77 6.36 3.75
CA ALA A 144 -7.02 6.12 4.45
C ALA A 144 -8.08 7.15 4.04
N VAL A 145 -9.31 6.68 3.86
CA VAL A 145 -10.46 7.57 3.70
C VAL A 145 -10.62 8.34 5.00
N ALA A 146 -10.47 9.66 4.96
CA ALA A 146 -10.77 10.50 6.10
C ALA A 146 -12.28 10.58 6.31
N ALA A 147 -12.75 10.42 7.55
CA ALA A 147 -14.06 10.94 7.93
C ALA A 147 -14.05 12.45 7.66
N ILE A 148 -14.97 12.94 6.84
CA ILE A 148 -15.19 14.38 6.75
C ILE A 148 -15.68 14.78 8.14
N ALA A 149 -14.87 15.56 8.87
CA ALA A 149 -15.34 16.22 10.07
C ALA A 149 -16.40 17.23 9.63
N GLU A 150 -17.67 16.84 9.60
CA GLU A 150 -18.75 17.82 9.60
C GLU A 150 -18.56 18.68 10.85
N GLY A 151 -18.40 19.98 10.61
CA GLY A 151 -18.01 20.96 11.62
C GLY A 151 -18.87 20.87 12.87
N ARG A 152 -18.20 20.78 14.02
CA ARG A 152 -18.76 21.24 15.28
C ARG A 152 -18.75 22.76 15.35
#